data_AF-A0A378VUA1-F1
#
_entry.id   AF-A0A378VUA1-F1
#
_cell.length_a   1.000
_cell.length_b   1.000
_cell.length_c   1.000
_cell.angle_alpha   90.00
_cell.angle_beta   90.00
_cell.angle_gamma   90.00
#
_symmetry.space_group_name_H-M   'P 1'
#
loop_
_entity.id
_entity.type
_entity.pdbx_description
1 polymer ?
#
loop_
_entity_poly.entity_id
_entity_poly.type
_entity_poly.pdbx_seq_one_letter_code
_entity_poly.pdbx_strand_id
1 'polypeptide(L)'
;MVALPVQLAEFYIGRTGGKNAVDSFRVLRPGTQWLWVGRMGVAACFILLSFYSVVGGWVLNYVVHSFTGAIHAGADFEALFGTTISNPAGSLSYQALFMLITVWVVKGGISDGIEKANRYLMPGLFILFIALAVRSLTLPDAMEGVSFLLKPNWSYFKADTMITALGQAFFALSIGVSAMITYASYWEKIRICSVPAIRLCG
;
A
#
# COMPACT_ATOMS: atom_id res chain seq x y z
N MET A 1 -17.82 -4.79 -1.12
CA MET A 1 -18.98 -3.88 -0.90
C MET A 1 -18.88 -3.04 0.37
N VAL A 2 -18.18 -3.47 1.42
CA VAL A 2 -18.01 -2.68 2.66
C VAL A 2 -16.89 -1.63 2.55
N ALA A 3 -15.76 -1.98 1.93
CA ALA A 3 -14.60 -1.09 1.84
C ALA A 3 -14.90 0.24 1.12
N LEU A 4 -15.58 0.19 -0.03
CA LEU A 4 -15.87 1.38 -0.85
C LEU A 4 -16.70 2.46 -0.11
N PRO A 5 -17.84 2.16 0.55
CA PRO A 5 -18.55 3.13 1.38
C PRO A 5 -17.68 3.75 2.48
N VAL A 6 -16.85 2.95 3.15
CA VAL A 6 -15.98 3.45 4.23
C VAL A 6 -14.91 4.37 3.67
N GLN A 7 -14.29 4.02 2.54
CA GLN A 7 -13.31 4.86 1.86
C GLN A 7 -13.93 6.20 1.42
N LEU A 8 -15.15 6.18 0.89
CA LEU A 8 -15.89 7.39 0.54
C LEU A 8 -16.19 8.24 1.78
N ALA A 9 -16.53 7.63 2.92
CA ALA A 9 -16.72 8.34 4.18
C ALA A 9 -15.43 9.01 4.66
N GLU A 10 -14.28 8.33 4.61
CA GLU A 10 -12.98 8.91 4.96
C GLU A 10 -12.61 10.09 4.05
N PHE A 11 -12.85 9.96 2.74
CA PHE A 11 -12.64 11.06 1.80
C PHE A 11 -13.56 12.25 2.09
N TYR A 12 -14.83 11.99 2.41
CA TYR A 12 -15.78 13.04 2.76
C TYR A 12 -15.38 13.78 4.04
N ILE A 13 -14.96 13.05 5.09
CA ILE A 13 -14.48 13.61 6.35
C ILE A 13 -13.24 14.47 6.11
N GLY A 14 -12.25 13.95 5.38
CA GLY A 14 -10.99 14.64 5.09
C GLY A 14 -11.20 15.92 4.30
N ARG A 15 -12.01 15.86 3.24
CA ARG A 15 -12.34 17.02 2.40
C ARG A 15 -13.10 18.10 3.15
N THR A 16 -14.06 17.70 3.99
CA THR A 16 -14.90 18.66 4.73
C THR A 16 -14.14 19.28 5.90
N GLY A 17 -13.29 18.49 6.58
CA GLY A 17 -12.45 18.97 7.68
C GLY A 17 -11.27 19.83 7.22
N GLY A 18 -10.73 19.59 6.02
CA GLY A 18 -9.65 20.39 5.42
C GLY A 18 -8.35 20.38 6.23
N LYS A 19 -8.17 19.41 7.13
CA LYS A 19 -7.01 19.25 8.03
C LYS A 19 -6.60 17.79 8.12
N ASN A 20 -5.51 17.50 8.86
CA ASN A 20 -5.14 16.13 9.22
C ASN A 20 -6.30 15.40 9.91
N ALA A 21 -6.24 14.06 9.97
CA ALA A 21 -7.35 13.25 10.45
C ALA A 21 -7.87 13.64 11.84
N VAL A 22 -6.98 13.88 12.81
CA VAL A 22 -7.38 14.24 14.19
C VAL A 22 -8.06 15.60 14.22
N ASP A 23 -7.49 16.59 13.53
CA ASP A 23 -8.03 17.94 13.48
C ASP A 23 -9.32 18.04 12.66
N SER A 24 -9.47 17.20 11.63
CA SER A 24 -10.71 17.09 10.85
C SER A 24 -11.88 16.65 11.73
N PHE A 25 -11.68 15.64 12.61
CA PHE A 25 -12.70 15.27 13.60
C PHE A 25 -12.97 16.39 14.61
N ARG A 26 -11.93 17.14 15.01
CA ARG A 26 -12.05 18.29 15.91
C ARG A 26 -12.91 19.42 15.34
N VAL A 27 -12.74 19.72 14.05
CA VAL A 27 -13.48 20.79 13.34
C VAL A 27 -14.92 20.38 13.09
N LEU A 28 -15.16 19.14 12.66
CA LEU A 28 -16.50 18.68 12.30
C LEU A 28 -17.40 18.46 13.52
N ARG A 29 -16.83 17.96 14.62
CA ARG A 29 -17.55 17.63 15.86
C ARG A 29 -16.72 17.98 17.10
N PRO A 30 -16.56 19.27 17.43
CA PRO A 30 -15.82 19.69 18.62
C PRO A 30 -16.44 19.13 19.90
N GLY A 31 -15.60 18.75 20.87
CA GLY A 31 -16.04 18.24 22.19
C GLY A 31 -16.52 16.79 22.20
N THR A 32 -16.40 16.05 21.09
CA THR A 32 -16.84 14.65 20.99
C THR A 32 -15.69 13.65 21.08
N GLN A 33 -16.02 12.38 21.33
CA GLN A 33 -15.06 11.28 21.39
C GLN A 33 -14.51 10.86 20.00
N TRP A 34 -15.02 11.43 18.89
CA TRP A 34 -14.57 11.10 17.53
C TRP A 34 -13.08 11.42 17.27
N LEU A 35 -12.49 12.30 18.09
CA LEU A 35 -11.04 12.55 18.12
C LEU A 35 -10.22 11.26 18.35
N TRP A 36 -10.75 10.33 19.16
CA TRP A 36 -10.06 9.07 19.45
C TRP A 36 -9.94 8.18 18.22
N VAL A 37 -10.93 8.21 17.31
CA VAL A 37 -10.87 7.46 16.05
C VAL A 37 -9.71 7.95 15.18
N GLY A 38 -9.54 9.27 15.06
CA GLY A 38 -8.40 9.86 14.36
C GLY A 38 -7.06 9.50 15.01
N ARG A 39 -6.98 9.53 16.35
CA ARG A 39 -5.75 9.17 17.09
C ARG A 39 -5.39 7.69 16.94
N MET A 40 -6.38 6.80 17.00
CA MET A 40 -6.20 5.37 16.76
C MET A 40 -5.73 5.11 15.33
N GLY A 41 -6.29 5.81 14.33
CA GLY A 41 -5.84 5.69 12.95
C GLY A 41 -4.39 6.12 12.77
N VAL A 42 -3.98 7.25 13.35
CA VAL A 42 -2.58 7.70 13.32
C VAL A 42 -1.65 6.68 14.00
N ALA A 43 -2.04 6.13 15.15
CA ALA A 43 -1.28 5.07 15.82
C ALA A 43 -1.16 3.81 14.94
N ALA A 44 -2.25 3.43 14.26
CA ALA A 44 -2.24 2.32 13.32
C ALA A 44 -1.30 2.59 12.13
N CYS A 45 -1.33 3.79 11.53
CA CYS A 45 -0.37 4.19 10.50
C CYS A 45 1.09 4.10 10.96
N PHE A 46 1.38 4.45 12.21
CA PHE A 46 2.72 4.33 12.76
C PHE A 46 3.17 2.87 12.87
N ILE A 47 2.27 1.99 13.34
CA ILE A 47 2.51 0.54 13.38
C ILE A 47 2.70 0.00 11.96
N LEU A 48 1.85 0.39 11.00
CA LEU A 48 1.97 0.01 9.60
C LEU A 48 3.35 0.37 9.05
N LEU A 49 3.76 1.63 9.22
CA LEU A 49 5.05 2.11 8.73
C LEU A 49 6.24 1.30 9.31
N SER A 50 6.14 0.86 10.57
CA SER A 50 7.21 0.12 11.23
C SER A 50 7.61 -1.14 10.48
N PHE A 51 6.65 -2.00 10.07
CA PHE A 51 6.97 -3.21 9.33
C PHE A 51 7.03 -2.98 7.81
N TYR A 52 6.28 -2.02 7.26
CA TYR A 52 6.39 -1.67 5.83
C TYR A 52 7.79 -1.17 5.48
N SER A 53 8.44 -0.45 6.40
CA SER A 53 9.82 0.01 6.19
C SER A 53 10.83 -1.14 6.11
N VAL A 54 10.60 -2.23 6.85
CA VAL A 54 11.43 -3.44 6.80
C VAL A 54 11.29 -4.11 5.43
N VAL A 55 10.04 -4.36 5.01
CA VAL A 55 9.76 -4.97 3.70
C VAL A 55 10.28 -4.09 2.56
N GLY A 56 10.11 -2.77 2.66
CA GLY A 56 10.68 -1.80 1.72
C GLY A 56 12.20 -1.86 1.65
N GLY A 57 12.87 -2.08 2.79
CA GLY A 57 14.30 -2.34 2.86
C GLY A 57 14.71 -3.61 2.11
N TRP A 58 13.97 -4.71 2.26
CA TRP A 58 14.23 -5.94 1.50
C TRP A 58 14.11 -5.70 -0.01
N VAL A 59 13.10 -4.96 -0.45
CA VAL A 59 12.95 -4.61 -1.88
C VAL A 59 14.18 -3.85 -2.38
N LEU A 60 14.67 -2.83 -1.64
CA LEU A 60 15.89 -2.10 -2.02
C LEU A 60 17.12 -3.02 -2.08
N ASN A 61 17.24 -3.93 -1.13
CA ASN A 61 18.33 -4.91 -1.13
C ASN A 61 18.26 -5.82 -2.37
N TYR A 62 17.08 -6.29 -2.75
CA TYR A 62 16.87 -7.09 -3.97
C TYR A 62 17.15 -6.32 -5.27
N VAL A 63 16.87 -5.01 -5.30
CA VAL A 63 17.27 -4.14 -6.40
C VAL A 63 18.80 -4.14 -6.54
N VAL A 64 19.54 -4.02 -5.43
CA VAL A 64 21.02 -4.13 -5.46
C VAL A 64 21.48 -5.53 -5.90
N HIS A 65 20.82 -6.59 -5.44
CA HIS A 65 21.12 -7.96 -5.89
C HIS A 65 20.92 -8.16 -7.39
N SER A 66 19.96 -7.46 -7.99
CA SER A 66 19.72 -7.46 -9.44
C SER A 66 20.92 -6.87 -10.21
N PHE A 67 21.56 -5.83 -9.68
CA PHE A 67 22.73 -5.19 -10.33
C PHE A 67 24.05 -5.89 -10.05
N THR A 68 24.18 -6.58 -8.92
CA THR A 68 25.40 -7.32 -8.54
C THR A 68 25.51 -8.70 -9.20
N GLY A 69 24.48 -9.12 -9.94
CA GLY A 69 24.44 -10.42 -10.62
C GLY A 69 24.07 -11.59 -9.71
N ALA A 70 23.67 -11.33 -8.47
CA ALA A 70 23.21 -12.35 -7.52
C ALA A 70 21.86 -12.98 -7.94
N ILE A 71 21.08 -12.27 -8.76
CA ILE A 71 19.84 -12.77 -9.36
C ILE A 71 20.15 -13.27 -10.77
N HIS A 72 20.37 -14.57 -10.92
CA HIS A 72 20.64 -15.22 -12.20
C HIS A 72 19.86 -16.53 -12.34
N ALA A 73 19.81 -17.05 -13.57
CA ALA A 73 19.21 -18.36 -13.83
C ALA A 73 19.97 -19.45 -13.05
N GLY A 74 19.25 -20.25 -12.26
CA GLY A 74 19.83 -21.28 -11.39
C GLY A 74 20.32 -20.80 -10.03
N ALA A 75 20.11 -19.53 -9.66
CA ALA A 75 20.36 -19.06 -8.30
C ALA A 75 19.39 -19.70 -7.30
N ASP A 76 19.87 -19.99 -6.11
CA ASP A 76 19.03 -20.44 -4.99
C ASP A 76 18.36 -19.23 -4.33
N PHE A 77 17.12 -18.95 -4.74
CA PHE A 77 16.34 -17.82 -4.23
C PHE A 77 15.91 -18.01 -2.77
N GLU A 78 15.76 -19.24 -2.30
CA GLU A 78 15.38 -19.55 -0.92
C GLU A 78 16.55 -19.25 0.02
N ALA A 79 17.74 -19.74 -0.32
CA ALA A 79 18.95 -19.42 0.42
C ALA A 79 19.25 -17.92 0.37
N LEU A 80 19.12 -17.27 -0.80
CA LEU A 80 19.33 -15.84 -0.92
C LEU A 80 18.38 -15.05 0.00
N PHE A 81 17.08 -15.34 -0.05
CA PHE A 81 16.10 -14.69 0.82
C PHE A 81 16.40 -14.95 2.30
N GLY A 82 16.71 -16.20 2.66
CA GLY A 82 17.10 -16.61 4.01
C GLY A 82 18.29 -15.81 4.53
N THR A 83 19.33 -15.62 3.71
CA THR A 83 20.49 -14.80 4.09
C THR A 83 20.15 -13.31 4.20
N THR A 84 19.27 -12.78 3.35
CA THR A 84 18.82 -11.39 3.41
C THR A 84 18.07 -11.09 4.72
N ILE A 85 17.11 -11.94 5.10
CA ILE A 85 16.30 -11.71 6.31
C ILE A 85 17.04 -12.07 7.60
N SER A 86 17.99 -13.00 7.55
CA SER A 86 18.76 -13.41 8.74
C SER A 86 19.91 -12.48 9.06
N ASN A 87 20.34 -11.61 8.12
CA ASN A 87 21.36 -10.60 8.35
C ASN A 87 20.77 -9.31 8.97
N PRO A 88 20.94 -9.07 10.29
CA PRO A 88 20.27 -7.95 10.96
C PRO A 88 20.88 -6.60 10.56
N ALA A 89 22.21 -6.54 10.40
CA ALA A 89 22.91 -5.32 10.00
C ALA A 89 22.52 -4.91 8.58
N GLY A 90 22.46 -5.89 7.66
CA GLY A 90 21.96 -5.70 6.30
C GLY A 90 20.53 -5.17 6.30
N SER A 91 19.60 -5.90 6.91
CA SER A 91 18.19 -5.52 6.96
C SER A 91 17.96 -4.13 7.57
N LEU A 92 18.63 -3.80 8.69
CA LEU A 92 18.52 -2.48 9.32
C LEU A 92 19.10 -1.36 8.45
N SER A 93 20.21 -1.59 7.76
CA SER A 93 20.83 -0.58 6.89
C SER A 93 19.94 -0.23 5.70
N TYR A 94 19.33 -1.24 5.05
CA TYR A 94 18.40 -1.02 3.95
C TYR A 94 17.06 -0.47 4.41
N GLN A 95 16.58 -0.86 5.60
CA GLN A 95 15.41 -0.23 6.22
C GLN A 95 15.65 1.26 6.50
N ALA A 96 16.82 1.61 7.05
CA ALA A 96 17.19 3.00 7.29
C ALA A 96 17.28 3.78 5.98
N LEU A 97 17.88 3.20 4.94
CA LEU A 97 17.92 3.80 3.60
C LEU A 97 16.51 4.02 3.03
N PHE A 98 15.62 3.04 3.14
CA PHE A 98 14.23 3.16 2.71
C PHE A 98 13.50 4.30 3.45
N MET A 99 13.70 4.40 4.76
CA MET A 99 13.14 5.48 5.57
C MET A 99 13.68 6.84 5.17
N LEU A 100 14.98 6.97 4.86
CA LEU A 100 15.57 8.22 4.37
C LEU A 100 14.94 8.65 3.04
N ILE A 101 14.74 7.72 2.10
CA ILE A 101 14.05 7.99 0.83
C ILE A 101 12.62 8.44 1.08
N THR A 102 11.89 7.74 1.97
CA THR A 102 10.50 8.07 2.30
C THR A 102 10.41 9.48 2.91
N VAL A 103 11.28 9.80 3.87
CA VAL A 103 11.35 11.14 4.47
C VAL A 103 11.69 12.19 3.41
N TRP A 104 12.61 11.91 2.49
CA TRP A 104 12.97 12.83 1.42
C TRP A 104 11.78 13.13 0.49
N VAL A 105 11.00 12.12 0.09
CA VAL A 105 9.79 12.31 -0.72
C VAL A 105 8.72 13.10 0.04
N VAL A 106 8.47 12.76 1.31
CA VAL A 106 7.45 13.42 2.14
C VAL A 106 7.81 14.87 2.46
N LYS A 107 9.11 15.19 2.58
CA LYS A 107 9.59 16.58 2.77
C LYS A 107 9.21 17.50 1.60
N GLY A 108 9.07 16.98 0.38
CA GLY A 108 8.56 17.71 -0.78
C GLY A 108 7.06 18.04 -0.72
N GLY A 109 6.36 17.61 0.34
CA GLY A 109 4.92 17.77 0.46
C GLY A 109 4.12 16.84 -0.47
N ILE A 110 2.80 16.99 -0.46
CA ILE A 110 1.90 16.09 -1.18
C ILE A 110 1.95 16.34 -2.69
N SER A 111 1.83 17.58 -3.14
CA SER A 111 1.77 17.91 -4.57
C SER A 111 3.14 17.78 -5.26
N ASP A 112 4.19 18.36 -4.69
CA ASP A 112 5.51 18.40 -5.36
C ASP A 112 6.38 17.16 -5.06
N GLY A 113 6.12 16.45 -3.97
CA GLY A 113 6.79 15.20 -3.61
C GLY A 113 6.00 13.96 -4.02
N ILE A 114 4.94 13.66 -3.26
CA ILE A 114 4.20 12.38 -3.35
C ILE A 114 3.49 12.24 -4.71
N GLU A 115 2.72 13.24 -5.14
CA GLU A 115 1.95 13.17 -6.38
C GLU A 115 2.87 13.09 -7.60
N LYS A 116 3.96 13.87 -7.60
CA LYS A 116 4.95 13.83 -8.68
C LYS A 116 5.63 12.46 -8.78
N ALA A 117 6.06 11.89 -7.67
CA ALA A 117 6.63 10.54 -7.65
C ALA A 117 5.62 9.51 -8.19
N ASN A 118 4.39 9.53 -7.69
CA ASN A 118 3.34 8.60 -8.10
C ASN A 118 2.95 8.74 -9.58
N ARG A 119 2.98 9.95 -10.14
CA ARG A 119 2.66 10.21 -11.55
C ARG A 119 3.55 9.41 -12.51
N TYR A 120 4.82 9.19 -12.16
CA TYR A 120 5.76 8.42 -12.97
C TYR A 120 5.87 6.96 -12.53
N LEU A 121 5.89 6.71 -11.22
CA LEU A 121 6.07 5.37 -10.67
C LEU A 121 4.86 4.46 -10.92
N MET A 122 3.63 4.96 -10.82
CA MET A 122 2.42 4.14 -11.02
C MET A 122 2.30 3.60 -12.44
N PRO A 123 2.42 4.43 -13.52
CA PRO A 123 2.43 3.90 -14.88
C PRO A 123 3.59 2.93 -15.13
N GLY A 124 4.78 3.20 -14.60
CA GLY A 124 5.94 2.32 -14.75
C GLY A 124 5.70 0.95 -14.12
N LEU A 125 5.16 0.92 -12.89
CA LEU A 125 4.79 -0.31 -12.20
C LEU A 125 3.71 -1.08 -12.96
N PHE A 126 2.71 -0.39 -13.51
CA PHE A 126 1.66 -1.00 -14.31
C PHE A 126 2.19 -1.68 -15.59
N ILE A 127 3.08 -0.99 -16.32
CA ILE A 127 3.74 -1.55 -17.50
C ILE A 127 4.58 -2.77 -17.13
N LEU A 128 5.34 -2.68 -16.03
CA LEU A 128 6.14 -3.79 -15.52
C LEU A 128 5.26 -5.00 -15.18
N PHE A 129 4.12 -4.79 -14.53
CA PHE A 129 3.17 -5.87 -14.24
C PHE A 129 2.63 -6.54 -15.50
N ILE A 130 2.28 -5.79 -16.54
CA ILE A 130 1.84 -6.35 -17.81
C ILE A 130 2.97 -7.18 -18.43
N ALA A 131 4.20 -6.66 -18.46
CA ALA A 131 5.35 -7.39 -19.00
C ALA A 131 5.59 -8.70 -18.25
N LEU A 132 5.53 -8.69 -16.91
CA LEU A 132 5.68 -9.88 -16.08
C LEU A 132 4.51 -10.86 -16.27
N ALA A 133 3.28 -10.38 -16.40
CA ALA A 133 2.12 -11.23 -16.66
C ALA A 133 2.24 -11.94 -18.01
N VAL A 134 2.59 -11.22 -19.08
CA VAL A 134 2.84 -11.80 -20.40
C VAL A 134 3.98 -12.82 -20.31
N ARG A 135 5.11 -12.48 -19.66
CA ARG A 135 6.22 -13.41 -19.50
C ARG A 135 5.80 -14.66 -18.74
N SER A 136 5.07 -14.53 -17.64
CA SER A 136 4.55 -15.64 -16.83
C SER A 136 3.69 -16.59 -17.67
N LEU A 137 2.84 -16.06 -18.56
CA LEU A 137 2.01 -16.87 -19.46
C LEU A 137 2.80 -17.62 -20.55
N THR A 138 4.04 -17.20 -20.84
CA THR A 138 4.92 -17.91 -21.79
C THR A 138 5.77 -19.01 -21.16
N LEU A 139 5.74 -19.16 -19.83
CA LEU A 139 6.45 -20.24 -19.15
C LEU A 139 5.72 -21.58 -19.33
N PRO A 140 6.45 -22.72 -19.27
CA PRO A 140 5.80 -24.02 -19.18
C PRO A 140 4.86 -24.07 -17.97
N ASP A 141 3.77 -24.81 -18.11
CA ASP A 141 2.76 -25.04 -17.06
C ASP A 141 1.99 -23.80 -16.58
N ALA A 142 2.10 -22.66 -17.28
CA ALA A 142 1.40 -21.43 -16.91
C ALA A 142 -0.12 -21.60 -16.78
N MET A 143 -0.73 -22.46 -17.60
CA MET A 143 -2.18 -22.71 -17.57
C MET A 143 -2.65 -23.39 -16.28
N GLU A 144 -1.80 -24.15 -15.59
CA GLU A 144 -2.13 -24.71 -14.28
C GLU A 144 -2.24 -23.60 -13.23
N GLY A 145 -1.30 -22.64 -13.25
CA GLY A 145 -1.33 -21.45 -12.38
C GLY A 145 -2.57 -20.58 -12.65
N VAL A 146 -2.91 -20.38 -13.93
CA VAL A 146 -4.15 -19.65 -14.32
C VAL A 146 -5.39 -20.38 -13.82
N SER A 147 -5.45 -21.71 -13.97
CA SER A 147 -6.56 -22.52 -13.47
C SER A 147 -6.67 -22.42 -11.95
N PHE A 148 -5.54 -22.51 -11.23
CA PHE A 148 -5.51 -22.35 -9.77
C PHE A 148 -6.02 -20.98 -9.31
N LEU A 149 -5.66 -19.91 -10.01
CA LEU A 149 -6.09 -18.54 -9.68
C LEU A 149 -7.57 -18.28 -9.98
N LEU A 150 -8.06 -18.74 -11.14
CA LEU A 150 -9.37 -18.37 -11.65
C LEU A 150 -10.47 -19.39 -11.37
N LYS A 151 -10.14 -20.66 -11.11
CA LYS A 151 -11.13 -21.70 -10.84
C LYS A 151 -11.61 -21.57 -9.39
N PRO A 152 -12.87 -21.13 -9.17
CA PRO A 152 -13.38 -21.00 -7.81
C PRO A 152 -13.49 -22.38 -7.17
N ASN A 153 -12.88 -22.54 -6.00
CA ASN A 153 -13.04 -23.72 -5.18
C ASN A 153 -13.93 -23.38 -3.97
N TRP A 154 -15.18 -23.85 -4.02
CA TRP A 154 -16.19 -23.63 -3.00
C TRP A 154 -15.84 -24.20 -1.63
N SER A 155 -14.87 -25.12 -1.55
CA SER A 155 -14.35 -25.62 -0.27
C SER A 155 -13.71 -24.51 0.57
N TYR A 156 -13.15 -23.48 -0.07
CA TYR A 156 -12.57 -22.32 0.61
C TYR A 156 -13.60 -21.24 0.97
N PHE A 157 -14.87 -21.39 0.57
CA PHE A 157 -15.93 -20.44 0.91
C PHE A 157 -16.42 -20.67 2.34
N LYS A 158 -15.63 -20.20 3.31
CA LYS A 158 -15.87 -20.32 4.75
C LYS A 158 -15.86 -18.93 5.41
N ALA A 159 -16.47 -18.81 6.58
CA ALA A 159 -16.49 -17.57 7.35
C ALA A 159 -15.08 -17.01 7.60
N ASP A 160 -14.11 -17.86 7.94
CA ASP A 160 -12.72 -17.44 8.18
C ASP A 160 -12.06 -16.85 6.92
N THR A 161 -12.31 -17.46 5.76
CA THR A 161 -11.81 -16.94 4.47
C THR A 161 -12.43 -15.59 4.16
N MET A 162 -13.73 -15.41 4.45
CA MET A 162 -14.42 -14.12 4.25
C MET A 162 -13.85 -13.03 5.16
N ILE A 163 -13.58 -13.33 6.43
CA ILE A 163 -12.97 -12.38 7.38
C ILE A 163 -11.55 -12.03 6.94
N THR A 164 -10.77 -13.02 6.51
CA THR A 164 -9.40 -12.81 6.00
C THR A 164 -9.42 -11.93 4.75
N ALA A 165 -10.30 -12.21 3.80
CA ALA A 165 -10.45 -11.42 2.57
C ALA A 165 -10.90 -9.98 2.87
N LEU A 166 -11.80 -9.79 3.85
CA LEU A 166 -12.22 -8.47 4.30
C LEU A 166 -11.05 -7.70 4.94
N GLY A 167 -10.26 -8.36 5.80
CA GLY A 167 -9.06 -7.78 6.40
C GLY A 167 -8.04 -7.35 5.34
N GLN A 168 -7.79 -8.20 4.35
CA GLN A 168 -6.92 -7.87 3.21
C GLN A 168 -7.46 -6.70 2.39
N ALA A 169 -8.76 -6.62 2.14
CA ALA A 169 -9.36 -5.49 1.42
C ALA A 169 -9.20 -4.16 2.18
N PHE A 170 -9.42 -4.15 3.51
CA PHE A 170 -9.21 -2.94 4.32
C PHE A 170 -7.73 -2.54 4.37
N PHE A 171 -6.83 -3.52 4.49
CA PHE A 171 -5.39 -3.31 4.51
C PHE A 171 -4.88 -2.74 3.18
N ALA A 172 -5.24 -3.37 2.06
CA ALA A 172 -4.83 -2.97 0.72
C ALA A 172 -5.28 -1.54 0.37
N LEU A 173 -6.49 -1.16 0.78
CA LEU A 173 -7.03 0.18 0.55
C LEU A 173 -6.63 1.19 1.63
N SER A 174 -5.87 0.78 2.64
CA SER A 174 -5.46 1.63 3.78
C SER A 174 -6.65 2.32 4.47
N ILE A 175 -7.77 1.61 4.59
CA ILE A 175 -9.01 2.11 5.17
C ILE A 175 -8.97 1.94 6.69
N GLY A 176 -9.49 2.91 7.44
CA GLY A 176 -9.62 2.83 8.90
C GLY A 176 -8.36 3.26 9.65
N VAL A 177 -7.29 3.61 8.92
CA VAL A 177 -6.03 4.10 9.50
C VAL A 177 -5.83 5.59 9.31
N SER A 178 -6.89 6.35 8.97
CA SER A 178 -6.84 7.83 8.89
C SER A 178 -5.91 8.45 7.82
N ALA A 179 -5.19 7.61 7.06
CA ALA A 179 -4.34 8.06 5.95
C ALA A 179 -5.15 8.73 4.84
N MET A 180 -6.26 8.12 4.43
CA MET A 180 -7.12 8.63 3.35
C MET A 180 -7.83 9.93 3.72
N ILE A 181 -8.19 10.11 5.00
CA ILE A 181 -8.74 11.38 5.52
C ILE A 181 -7.72 12.50 5.32
N THR A 182 -6.47 12.26 5.71
CA THR A 182 -5.39 13.25 5.56
C THR A 182 -5.05 13.50 4.09
N TYR A 183 -5.10 12.49 3.23
CA TYR A 183 -4.88 12.68 1.79
C TYR A 183 -5.99 13.53 1.15
N ALA A 184 -7.25 13.23 1.46
CA ALA A 184 -8.41 13.93 0.90
C ALA A 184 -8.55 15.39 1.37
N SER A 185 -7.92 15.79 2.48
CA SER A 185 -7.95 17.18 2.95
C SER A 185 -7.20 18.15 2.03
N TYR A 186 -6.30 17.65 1.18
CA TYR A 186 -5.52 18.46 0.24
C TYR A 186 -6.17 18.58 -1.14
N TRP A 187 -7.33 17.94 -1.37
CA TRP A 187 -8.06 18.09 -2.63
C TRP A 187 -8.80 19.44 -2.68
N GLU A 188 -8.64 20.16 -3.79
CA GLU A 188 -9.37 21.38 -4.06
C GLU A 188 -10.90 21.14 -4.04
N LYS A 189 -11.64 22.09 -3.46
CA LYS A 189 -13.08 22.01 -3.16
C LYS A 189 -14.01 21.69 -4.35
N ILE A 190 -13.54 21.82 -5.60
CA ILE A 190 -14.41 21.95 -6.78
C ILE A 190 -14.62 20.64 -7.56
N ARG A 191 -13.77 19.61 -7.44
CA ARG A 191 -14.03 18.34 -8.14
C ARG A 191 -14.88 17.40 -7.29
N ILE A 192 -16.20 17.54 -7.40
CA ILE A 192 -17.09 16.40 -7.19
C ILE A 192 -16.82 15.45 -8.35
N CYS A 193 -16.12 14.36 -8.07
CA CYS A 193 -16.24 13.19 -8.92
C CYS A 193 -16.25 11.98 -8.01
N SER A 194 -17.31 11.21 -8.13
CA SER A 194 -17.44 9.80 -7.74
C SER A 194 -16.39 8.89 -8.41
N VAL A 195 -15.47 9.44 -9.21
CA VAL A 195 -14.54 8.76 -10.11
C VAL A 195 -13.20 8.35 -9.48
N PRO A 196 -12.56 9.09 -8.54
CA PRO A 196 -11.27 8.69 -7.98
C PRO A 196 -11.36 7.45 -7.07
N ALA A 197 -12.45 7.31 -6.30
CA ALA A 197 -12.67 6.11 -5.49
C ALA A 197 -12.85 4.86 -6.36
N ILE A 198 -13.48 5.01 -7.54
CA ILE A 198 -13.63 3.96 -8.54
C ILE A 198 -12.31 3.70 -9.28
N ARG A 199 -11.51 4.74 -9.58
CA ARG A 199 -10.18 4.60 -10.23
C ARG A 199 -9.07 4.06 -9.32
N LEU A 200 -9.22 4.16 -8.00
CA LEU A 200 -8.27 3.57 -7.04
C LEU A 200 -8.63 2.12 -6.68
N CYS A 201 -9.88 1.71 -6.92
CA CYS A 201 -10.37 0.35 -6.67
C CYS A 201 -10.53 -0.49 -7.95
N GLY A 202 -10.16 0.04 -9.12
CA GLY A 202 -10.33 -0.60 -10.43
C GLY A 202 -9.05 -0.59 -11.24
#